data_AF-A0A349MX53-F1
#
_entry.id   AF-A0A349MX53-F1
#
_cell.length_a   1.000
_cell.length_b   1.000
_cell.length_c   1.000
_cell.angle_alpha   90.00
_cell.angle_beta   90.00
_cell.angle_gamma   90.00
#
_symmetry.space_group_name_H-M   'P 1'
#
loop_
_entity.id
_entity.type
_entity.pdbx_description
1 polymer ?
#
loop_
_entity_poly.entity_id
_entity_poly.type
_entity_poly.pdbx_seq_one_letter_code
_entity_poly.pdbx_strand_id
1 'polypeptide(L)'
;MKLIDLTYRGRTVDTAADAEAITTYLAQVDPFDEDTLLFMQNKPSVIIGRLQDAYTEVNLDKLRQKNIQLVRRAAGGGAVYMDEGSFVYIFSIAEGKSMAHRLDYAHYAQPLIQTLQQFGIKDVALSGRNDVTIGGRKVSGMAGFQVRTRFNIGGTIIFRSSSDVASQVLTPIRSKFESKGFKSVASRITDVQSSLPDTLKQVSTQDFQNEFLKNVFDVTQAADVPRVTFSQDDWNKINQLKETRYDNDVWNLGRQPHYPHYVRKHYDHGTVAINFDTDGGKLTHVLIFGDFFTPLTDLSTIEEALVGTELTENALGEAYQKAGVDQLLPWMTSTTFAELMLSKEN
;
A
#
# COMPACT_ATOMS: atom_id res chain seq x y z
N MET A 1 21.75 -12.45 -4.77
CA MET A 1 20.82 -11.74 -3.87
C MET A 1 21.05 -12.19 -2.44
N LYS A 2 20.78 -11.35 -1.43
CA LYS A 2 20.88 -11.68 0.00
C LYS A 2 19.60 -11.31 0.76
N LEU A 3 19.23 -12.09 1.78
CA LEU A 3 18.17 -11.75 2.72
C LEU A 3 18.68 -10.70 3.71
N ILE A 4 17.91 -9.65 3.94
CA ILE A 4 18.24 -8.64 4.94
C ILE A 4 17.94 -9.21 6.33
N ASP A 5 18.96 -9.24 7.21
CA ASP A 5 18.77 -9.51 8.63
C ASP A 5 18.16 -8.28 9.31
N LEU A 6 16.95 -8.48 9.83
CA LEU A 6 16.15 -7.44 10.49
C LEU A 6 16.41 -7.34 11.99
N THR A 7 17.47 -7.98 12.49
CA THR A 7 17.85 -7.92 13.90
C THR A 7 18.48 -6.56 14.23
N TYR A 8 17.82 -5.81 15.12
CA TYR A 8 18.32 -4.55 15.65
C TYR A 8 18.25 -4.58 17.18
N ARG A 9 19.38 -4.30 17.85
CA ARG A 9 19.51 -4.31 19.32
C ARG A 9 18.97 -5.60 19.97
N GLY A 10 19.26 -6.76 19.36
CA GLY A 10 18.91 -8.07 19.90
C GLY A 10 17.46 -8.51 19.67
N ARG A 11 16.68 -7.78 18.87
CA ARG A 11 15.32 -8.17 18.46
C ARG A 11 15.13 -8.01 16.95
N THR A 12 14.34 -8.88 16.34
CA THR A 12 13.87 -8.68 14.97
C THR A 12 12.83 -7.55 14.96
N VAL A 13 12.98 -6.57 14.07
CA VAL A 13 11.96 -5.53 13.86
C VAL A 13 10.77 -6.10 13.08
N ASP A 14 9.56 -5.68 13.45
CA ASP A 14 8.32 -6.34 13.04
C ASP A 14 7.11 -5.40 12.91
N THR A 15 7.32 -4.08 12.91
CA THR A 15 6.20 -3.12 12.74
C THR A 15 6.06 -2.69 11.28
N ALA A 16 4.85 -2.31 10.88
CA ALA A 16 4.64 -1.75 9.53
C ALA A 16 5.47 -0.47 9.32
N ALA A 17 5.71 0.31 10.38
CA ALA A 17 6.59 1.47 10.31
C ALA A 17 8.06 1.09 10.04
N ASP A 18 8.54 -0.04 10.59
CA ASP A 18 9.86 -0.58 10.26
C ASP A 18 9.93 -0.97 8.78
N ALA A 19 8.93 -1.70 8.29
CA ALA A 19 8.87 -2.11 6.89
C ALA A 19 8.91 -0.91 5.93
N GLU A 20 8.10 0.13 6.18
CA GLU A 20 8.05 1.34 5.36
C GLU A 20 9.34 2.17 5.44
N ALA A 21 9.94 2.28 6.64
CA ALA A 21 11.21 2.98 6.83
C ALA A 21 12.35 2.29 6.10
N ILE A 22 12.48 0.98 6.27
CA ILE A 22 13.53 0.18 5.62
C ILE A 22 13.37 0.22 4.10
N THR A 23 12.14 0.04 3.60
CA THR A 23 11.84 0.11 2.15
C THR A 23 12.23 1.47 1.56
N THR A 24 11.88 2.55 2.26
CA THR A 24 12.21 3.90 1.81
C THR A 24 13.72 4.15 1.86
N TYR A 25 14.40 3.68 2.90
CA TYR A 25 15.85 3.78 3.05
C TYR A 25 16.59 3.05 1.90
N LEU A 26 16.21 1.80 1.63
CA LEU A 26 16.77 0.99 0.55
C LEU A 26 16.59 1.67 -0.82
N ALA A 27 15.46 2.34 -1.03
CA ALA A 27 15.22 3.08 -2.26
C ALA A 27 16.06 4.36 -2.40
N GLN A 28 16.41 5.03 -1.30
CA GLN A 28 17.06 6.34 -1.32
C GLN A 28 18.59 6.28 -1.24
N VAL A 29 19.09 5.43 -0.34
CA VAL A 29 20.51 5.40 0.04
C VAL A 29 21.22 4.25 -0.61
N ASP A 30 20.55 3.10 -0.73
CA ASP A 30 21.12 1.88 -1.28
C ASP A 30 22.47 1.48 -0.62
N PRO A 31 22.42 0.89 0.58
CA PRO A 31 23.64 0.60 1.34
C PRO A 31 24.37 -0.67 0.88
N PHE A 32 23.83 -1.42 -0.08
CA PHE A 32 24.33 -2.74 -0.43
C PHE A 32 24.79 -2.77 -1.89
N ASP A 33 25.88 -3.45 -2.19
CA ASP A 33 26.27 -3.66 -3.60
C ASP A 33 25.41 -4.74 -4.27
N GLU A 34 24.79 -5.62 -3.48
CA GLU A 34 24.05 -6.77 -3.98
C GLU A 34 22.54 -6.51 -4.03
N ASP A 35 21.84 -7.32 -4.82
CA ASP A 35 20.39 -7.42 -4.75
C ASP A 35 19.98 -7.96 -3.38
N THR A 36 18.89 -7.46 -2.83
CA THR A 36 18.42 -7.85 -1.49
C THR A 36 16.95 -8.19 -1.46
N LEU A 37 16.57 -9.01 -0.49
CA LEU A 37 15.18 -9.27 -0.12
C LEU A 37 14.94 -8.74 1.29
N LEU A 38 14.00 -7.80 1.42
CA LEU A 38 13.31 -7.53 2.67
C LEU A 38 12.17 -8.54 2.80
N PHE A 39 12.15 -9.35 3.86
CA PHE A 39 11.04 -10.26 4.17
C PHE A 39 10.67 -10.12 5.64
N MET A 40 9.46 -9.62 5.92
CA MET A 40 9.03 -9.25 7.27
C MET A 40 7.63 -9.76 7.54
N GLN A 41 7.44 -10.33 8.73
CA GLN A 41 6.11 -10.57 9.29
C GLN A 41 5.72 -9.34 10.10
N ASN A 42 4.58 -8.73 9.76
CA ASN A 42 4.16 -7.49 10.39
C ASN A 42 3.28 -7.77 11.62
N LYS A 43 3.42 -6.94 12.64
CA LYS A 43 2.41 -6.77 13.67
C LYS A 43 1.11 -6.18 13.11
N PRO A 44 -0.02 -6.37 13.82
CA PRO A 44 -1.31 -5.82 13.42
C PRO A 44 -1.24 -4.33 13.13
N SER A 45 -1.58 -3.98 11.90
CA SER A 45 -1.49 -2.62 11.38
C SER A 45 -2.54 -2.35 10.31
N VAL A 46 -2.94 -1.10 10.19
CA VAL A 46 -3.63 -0.57 9.01
C VAL A 46 -2.66 0.34 8.28
N ILE A 47 -2.40 0.01 7.01
CA ILE A 47 -1.52 0.77 6.14
C ILE A 47 -2.39 1.54 5.15
N ILE A 48 -2.36 2.87 5.21
CA ILE A 48 -3.11 3.75 4.31
C ILE A 48 -2.20 4.37 3.25
N GLY A 49 -2.76 4.62 2.07
CA GLY A 49 -2.07 5.30 0.97
C GLY A 49 -1.71 6.75 1.30
N ARG A 50 -0.74 7.28 0.56
CA ARG A 50 -0.16 8.62 0.76
C ARG A 50 -1.20 9.74 0.82
N LEU A 51 -2.21 9.69 -0.05
CA LEU A 51 -3.23 10.73 -0.21
C LEU A 51 -4.59 10.36 0.40
N GLN A 52 -4.69 9.20 1.06
CA GLN A 52 -5.94 8.81 1.69
C GLN A 52 -6.22 9.65 2.93
N ASP A 53 -7.47 10.00 3.15
CA ASP A 53 -7.88 10.58 4.42
C ASP A 53 -7.97 9.49 5.49
N ALA A 54 -7.16 9.58 6.54
CA ALA A 54 -7.18 8.62 7.63
C ALA A 54 -8.53 8.62 8.35
N TYR A 55 -9.16 9.79 8.51
CA TYR A 55 -10.36 9.95 9.32
C TYR A 55 -11.60 9.32 8.67
N THR A 56 -11.64 9.21 7.34
CA THR A 56 -12.72 8.53 6.62
C THR A 56 -12.40 7.08 6.27
N GLU A 57 -11.13 6.71 6.11
CA GLU A 57 -10.74 5.37 5.67
C GLU A 57 -10.60 4.36 6.82
N VAL A 58 -10.37 4.83 8.06
CA VAL A 58 -10.15 3.93 9.21
C VAL A 58 -10.99 4.30 10.42
N ASN A 59 -11.38 3.30 11.21
CA ASN A 59 -11.98 3.50 12.51
C ASN A 59 -10.88 3.67 13.57
N LEU A 60 -10.45 4.92 13.79
CA LEU A 60 -9.37 5.27 14.71
C LEU A 60 -9.60 4.77 16.14
N ASP A 61 -10.85 4.76 16.61
CA ASP A 61 -11.18 4.26 17.95
C ASP A 61 -11.01 2.74 18.05
N LYS A 62 -11.39 2.01 17.00
CA LYS A 62 -11.17 0.56 16.94
C LYS A 62 -9.70 0.20 16.83
N LEU A 63 -8.90 1.00 16.12
CA LEU A 63 -7.44 0.84 16.09
C LEU A 63 -6.85 0.95 17.50
N ARG A 64 -7.20 2.01 18.23
CA ARG A 64 -6.76 2.20 19.63
C ARG A 64 -7.21 1.06 20.55
N GLN A 65 -8.49 0.67 20.48
CA GLN A 65 -9.05 -0.41 21.31
C GLN A 65 -8.35 -1.75 21.09
N LYS A 66 -7.90 -2.04 19.86
CA LYS A 66 -7.25 -3.31 19.49
C LYS A 66 -5.72 -3.23 19.47
N ASN A 67 -5.13 -2.08 19.83
CA ASN A 67 -3.69 -1.84 19.75
C ASN A 67 -3.11 -2.12 18.34
N ILE A 68 -3.81 -1.65 17.31
CA ILE A 68 -3.42 -1.80 15.90
C ILE A 68 -2.78 -0.49 15.43
N GLN A 69 -1.58 -0.58 14.87
CA GLN A 69 -0.83 0.60 14.40
C GLN A 69 -1.47 1.19 13.13
N LEU A 70 -1.55 2.52 13.03
CA LEU A 70 -1.85 3.20 11.76
C LEU A 70 -0.53 3.66 11.13
N VAL A 71 -0.28 3.26 9.88
CA VAL A 71 0.91 3.70 9.13
C VAL A 71 0.48 4.25 7.77
N ARG A 72 0.99 5.42 7.40
CA ARG A 72 0.81 5.99 6.06
C ARG A 72 2.05 5.68 5.21
N ARG A 73 1.87 4.95 4.11
CA ARG A 73 2.96 4.62 3.19
C ARG A 73 3.31 5.78 2.26
N ALA A 74 4.49 5.71 1.64
CA ALA A 74 4.94 6.73 0.68
C ALA A 74 4.16 6.71 -0.65
N ALA A 75 3.65 5.55 -1.06
CA ALA A 75 2.91 5.36 -2.31
C ALA A 75 1.40 5.62 -2.16
N GLY A 76 0.72 5.84 -3.28
CA GLY A 76 -0.75 5.92 -3.36
C GLY A 76 -1.45 4.58 -3.08
N GLY A 77 -2.67 4.42 -3.61
CA GLY A 77 -3.47 3.20 -3.43
C GLY A 77 -4.33 3.22 -2.16
N GLY A 78 -5.14 2.17 -2.00
CA GLY A 78 -6.11 2.04 -0.91
C GLY A 78 -5.54 1.52 0.41
N ALA A 79 -6.37 1.58 1.45
CA ALA A 79 -6.05 1.13 2.79
C ALA A 79 -6.07 -0.40 2.87
N VAL A 80 -5.13 -0.98 3.60
CA VAL A 80 -5.03 -2.42 3.82
C VAL A 80 -4.85 -2.72 5.30
N TYR A 81 -5.50 -3.77 5.78
CA TYR A 81 -5.23 -4.34 7.10
C TYR A 81 -4.22 -5.48 6.95
N MET A 82 -3.25 -5.51 7.85
CA MET A 82 -2.26 -6.56 8.01
C MET A 82 -2.26 -7.03 9.45
N ASP A 83 -2.01 -8.32 9.65
CA ASP A 83 -1.86 -8.95 10.96
C ASP A 83 -0.67 -9.91 10.96
N GLU A 84 -0.46 -10.64 12.07
CA GLU A 84 0.65 -11.58 12.21
C GLU A 84 0.60 -12.74 11.20
N GLY A 85 -0.52 -12.95 10.51
CA GLY A 85 -0.60 -13.90 9.41
C GLY A 85 -0.25 -13.29 8.05
N SER A 86 0.24 -12.05 8.01
CA SER A 86 0.59 -11.33 6.78
C SER A 86 2.08 -11.04 6.71
N PHE A 87 2.69 -11.24 5.53
CA PHE A 87 4.11 -10.97 5.30
C PHE A 87 4.28 -9.87 4.25
N VAL A 88 5.30 -9.04 4.39
CA VAL A 88 5.82 -8.15 3.34
C VAL A 88 7.07 -8.78 2.76
N TYR A 89 7.17 -8.82 1.43
CA TYR A 89 8.40 -9.19 0.74
C TYR A 89 8.73 -8.12 -0.30
N ILE A 90 9.96 -7.60 -0.32
CA ILE A 90 10.41 -6.58 -1.26
C ILE A 90 11.80 -6.95 -1.77
N PHE A 91 11.88 -7.24 -3.06
CA PHE A 91 13.10 -7.37 -3.82
C PHE A 91 13.62 -5.97 -4.15
N SER A 92 14.83 -5.65 -3.69
CA SER A 92 15.54 -4.43 -4.04
C SER A 92 16.73 -4.79 -4.93
N ILE A 93 16.67 -4.35 -6.18
CA ILE A 93 17.58 -4.75 -7.26
C ILE A 93 18.41 -3.55 -7.71
N ALA A 94 19.72 -3.75 -7.79
CA ALA A 94 20.64 -2.72 -8.25
C ALA A 94 20.60 -2.56 -9.78
N GLU A 95 20.58 -1.32 -10.26
CA GLU A 95 20.63 -0.99 -11.70
C GLU A 95 21.94 -1.49 -12.33
N GLY A 96 21.85 -2.08 -13.52
CA GLY A 96 22.98 -2.62 -14.27
C GLY A 96 23.32 -4.10 -14.05
N LYS A 97 22.74 -4.78 -13.04
CA LYS A 97 22.99 -6.23 -12.79
C LYS A 97 21.91 -7.16 -13.35
N SER A 98 20.63 -6.74 -13.29
CA SER A 98 19.51 -7.50 -13.85
C SER A 98 18.43 -6.54 -14.36
N MET A 99 18.64 -5.98 -15.57
CA MET A 99 17.59 -5.20 -16.26
C MET A 99 16.59 -6.09 -16.99
N ALA A 100 16.91 -7.38 -17.18
CA ALA A 100 16.05 -8.33 -17.88
C ALA A 100 14.68 -8.51 -17.20
N HIS A 101 14.61 -8.38 -15.87
CA HIS A 101 13.39 -8.57 -15.08
C HIS A 101 12.89 -7.27 -14.44
N ARG A 102 13.29 -6.11 -14.95
CA ARG A 102 12.82 -4.82 -14.45
C ARG A 102 11.30 -4.73 -14.51
N LEU A 103 10.65 -4.53 -13.35
CA LEU A 103 9.18 -4.49 -13.21
C LEU A 103 8.49 -5.75 -13.76
N ASP A 104 9.20 -6.88 -13.83
CA ASP A 104 8.68 -8.17 -14.28
C ASP A 104 7.96 -8.89 -13.13
N TYR A 105 6.70 -8.53 -12.92
CA TYR A 105 5.87 -9.14 -11.87
C TYR A 105 5.77 -10.66 -11.98
N ALA A 106 5.85 -11.23 -13.19
CA ALA A 106 5.80 -12.68 -13.37
C ALA A 106 7.05 -13.35 -12.78
N HIS A 107 8.23 -12.78 -13.05
CA HIS A 107 9.47 -13.24 -12.46
C HIS A 107 9.43 -13.21 -10.91
N TYR A 108 9.01 -12.10 -10.31
CA TYR A 108 8.99 -11.97 -8.83
C TYR A 108 7.83 -12.69 -8.15
N ALA A 109 6.76 -13.02 -8.87
CA ALA A 109 5.68 -13.88 -8.36
C ALA A 109 6.09 -15.36 -8.31
N GLN A 110 7.02 -15.77 -9.17
CA GLN A 110 7.32 -17.18 -9.40
C GLN A 110 7.70 -17.95 -8.12
N PRO A 111 8.55 -17.42 -7.21
CA PRO A 111 8.87 -18.13 -5.97
C PRO A 111 7.64 -18.36 -5.08
N LEU A 112 6.72 -17.39 -5.01
CA LEU A 112 5.47 -17.54 -4.26
C LEU A 112 4.57 -18.58 -4.91
N ILE A 113 4.42 -18.55 -6.24
CA ILE A 113 3.61 -19.53 -6.99
C ILE A 113 4.13 -20.96 -6.75
N GLN A 114 5.45 -21.17 -6.86
CA GLN A 114 6.09 -22.45 -6.59
C GLN A 114 5.83 -22.92 -5.15
N THR A 115 5.99 -22.01 -4.18
CA THR A 115 5.73 -22.31 -2.76
C THR A 115 4.29 -22.79 -2.55
N LEU A 116 3.31 -22.05 -3.08
CA LEU A 116 1.89 -22.41 -2.95
C LEU A 116 1.59 -23.78 -3.58
N GLN A 117 2.19 -24.07 -4.74
CA GLN A 117 2.03 -25.36 -5.43
C GLN A 117 2.67 -26.51 -4.66
N GLN A 118 3.83 -26.32 -4.02
CA GLN A 118 4.47 -27.32 -3.15
C GLN A 118 3.61 -27.64 -1.92
N PHE A 119 2.83 -26.68 -1.42
CA PHE A 119 1.81 -26.90 -0.39
C PHE A 119 0.47 -27.43 -0.94
N GLY A 120 0.47 -27.99 -2.16
CA GLY A 120 -0.67 -28.70 -2.74
C GLY A 120 -1.79 -27.80 -3.26
N ILE A 121 -1.59 -26.49 -3.33
CA ILE A 121 -2.56 -25.54 -3.87
C ILE A 121 -2.44 -25.55 -5.40
N LYS A 122 -3.48 -26.03 -6.09
CA LYS A 122 -3.41 -26.30 -7.54
C LYS A 122 -3.75 -25.08 -8.41
N ASP A 123 -4.76 -24.31 -8.02
CA ASP A 123 -5.30 -23.20 -8.82
C ASP A 123 -4.62 -21.89 -8.44
N VAL A 124 -3.31 -21.81 -8.68
CA VAL A 124 -2.48 -20.63 -8.39
C VAL A 124 -2.12 -19.94 -9.70
N ALA A 125 -2.40 -18.64 -9.80
CA ALA A 125 -2.11 -17.86 -11.00
C ALA A 125 -1.68 -16.44 -10.67
N LEU A 126 -0.78 -15.89 -11.49
CA LEU A 126 -0.65 -14.44 -11.63
C LEU A 126 -1.88 -13.93 -12.41
N SER A 127 -2.62 -13.01 -11.80
CA SER A 127 -3.82 -12.40 -12.35
C SER A 127 -3.63 -10.90 -12.52
N GLY A 128 -4.19 -10.35 -13.60
CA GLY A 128 -3.99 -8.96 -13.97
C GLY A 128 -2.51 -8.66 -14.20
N ARG A 129 -2.02 -7.60 -13.55
CA ARG A 129 -0.62 -7.16 -13.70
C ARG A 129 0.30 -7.66 -12.60
N ASN A 130 -0.21 -7.82 -11.37
CA ASN A 130 0.61 -7.81 -10.17
C ASN A 130 0.04 -8.63 -9.00
N ASP A 131 -1.05 -9.36 -9.20
CA ASP A 131 -1.72 -10.10 -8.13
C ASP A 131 -1.49 -11.60 -8.27
N VAL A 132 -1.11 -12.28 -7.20
CA VAL A 132 -1.16 -13.76 -7.14
C VAL A 132 -2.48 -14.17 -6.52
N THR A 133 -3.15 -15.09 -7.18
CA THR A 133 -4.51 -15.54 -6.84
C THR A 133 -4.56 -17.05 -6.63
N ILE A 134 -5.47 -17.48 -5.77
CA ILE A 134 -5.85 -18.88 -5.57
C ILE A 134 -7.35 -19.00 -5.88
N GLY A 135 -7.73 -19.78 -6.88
CA GLY A 135 -9.14 -19.88 -7.28
C GLY A 135 -9.71 -18.54 -7.74
N GLY A 136 -8.90 -17.70 -8.40
CA GLY A 136 -9.26 -16.34 -8.81
C GLY A 136 -9.39 -15.33 -7.66
N ARG A 137 -9.11 -15.72 -6.40
CA ARG A 137 -9.11 -14.83 -5.24
C ARG A 137 -7.69 -14.45 -4.87
N LYS A 138 -7.41 -13.16 -4.71
CA LYS A 138 -6.09 -12.61 -4.38
C LYS A 138 -5.57 -13.11 -3.04
N VAL A 139 -4.34 -13.62 -3.03
CA VAL A 139 -3.58 -13.99 -1.82
C VAL A 139 -2.30 -13.16 -1.67
N SER A 140 -1.84 -12.54 -2.76
CA SER A 140 -0.76 -11.55 -2.73
C SER A 140 -1.01 -10.46 -3.76
N GLY A 141 -0.61 -9.24 -3.44
CA GLY A 141 -0.58 -8.13 -4.37
C GLY A 141 0.77 -7.45 -4.32
N MET A 142 1.38 -7.27 -5.49
CA MET A 142 2.68 -6.63 -5.63
C MET A 142 2.58 -5.19 -6.11
N ALA A 143 3.56 -4.38 -5.78
CA ALA A 143 3.81 -3.08 -6.38
C ALA A 143 5.31 -2.94 -6.63
N GLY A 144 5.67 -2.20 -7.67
CA GLY A 144 7.05 -1.90 -8.00
C GLY A 144 7.24 -0.41 -8.25
N PHE A 145 8.37 0.12 -7.81
CA PHE A 145 8.77 1.50 -8.04
C PHE A 145 10.30 1.58 -8.19
N GLN A 146 10.76 2.62 -8.88
CA GLN A 146 12.19 2.91 -8.99
C GLN A 146 12.51 4.27 -8.39
N VAL A 147 13.60 4.30 -7.63
CA VAL A 147 14.23 5.53 -7.17
C VAL A 147 15.70 5.43 -7.52
N ARG A 148 16.22 6.45 -8.25
CA ARG A 148 17.61 6.51 -8.68
C ARG A 148 18.03 5.21 -9.39
N THR A 149 19.06 4.54 -8.88
CA THR A 149 19.70 3.33 -9.42
C THR A 149 19.14 2.04 -8.82
N ARG A 150 17.99 2.09 -8.13
CA ARG A 150 17.38 0.92 -7.49
C ARG A 150 15.93 0.76 -7.89
N PHE A 151 15.62 -0.45 -8.32
CA PHE A 151 14.26 -0.88 -8.55
C PHE A 151 13.81 -1.76 -7.39
N ASN A 152 12.69 -1.38 -6.78
CA ASN A 152 12.05 -2.14 -5.71
C ASN A 152 10.77 -2.74 -6.25
N ILE A 153 10.55 -4.03 -6.01
CA ILE A 153 9.30 -4.73 -6.32
C ILE A 153 9.01 -5.75 -5.26
N GLY A 154 7.77 -5.82 -4.86
CA GLY A 154 7.40 -6.64 -3.73
C GLY A 154 5.92 -6.60 -3.49
N GLY A 155 5.47 -7.40 -2.54
CA GLY A 155 4.07 -7.46 -2.22
C GLY A 155 3.81 -7.87 -0.79
N THR A 156 2.54 -8.14 -0.55
CA THR A 156 2.06 -8.75 0.68
C THR A 156 1.70 -10.20 0.42
N ILE A 157 1.95 -11.10 1.37
CA ILE A 157 1.41 -12.46 1.35
C ILE A 157 0.40 -12.56 2.48
N ILE A 158 -0.83 -12.93 2.15
CA ILE A 158 -1.89 -13.17 3.13
C ILE A 158 -1.86 -14.64 3.49
N PHE A 159 -1.02 -15.03 4.46
CA PHE A 159 -0.94 -16.42 4.88
C PHE A 159 -2.16 -16.80 5.73
N ARG A 160 -2.55 -15.93 6.64
CA ARG A 160 -3.79 -15.96 7.40
C ARG A 160 -4.20 -14.51 7.64
N SER A 161 -5.48 -14.17 7.56
CA SER A 161 -5.92 -12.83 7.96
C SER A 161 -7.31 -12.87 8.57
N SER A 162 -7.53 -12.03 9.59
CA SER A 162 -8.86 -11.85 10.17
C SER A 162 -9.69 -10.85 9.38
N SER A 163 -10.58 -11.36 8.51
CA SER A 163 -11.58 -10.53 7.82
C SER A 163 -12.48 -9.78 8.81
N ASP A 164 -12.75 -10.38 9.97
CA ASP A 164 -13.57 -9.78 11.02
C ASP A 164 -12.91 -8.55 11.62
N VAL A 165 -11.61 -8.61 11.92
CA VAL A 165 -10.88 -7.44 12.41
C VAL A 165 -10.76 -6.39 11.31
N ALA A 166 -10.41 -6.79 10.08
CA ALA A 166 -10.33 -5.88 8.93
C ALA A 166 -11.64 -5.08 8.76
N SER A 167 -12.79 -5.74 8.84
CA SER A 167 -14.11 -5.10 8.70
C SER A 167 -14.47 -4.12 9.83
N GLN A 168 -13.84 -4.26 11.00
CA GLN A 168 -14.06 -3.38 12.15
C GLN A 168 -13.16 -2.14 12.10
N VAL A 169 -11.96 -2.27 11.52
CA VAL A 169 -10.94 -1.21 11.54
C VAL A 169 -10.86 -0.42 10.25
N LEU A 170 -11.23 -1.01 9.12
CA LEU A 170 -11.36 -0.30 7.84
C LEU A 170 -12.79 0.19 7.71
N THR A 171 -12.96 1.47 7.36
CA THR A 171 -14.28 2.02 7.10
C THR A 171 -14.74 1.58 5.71
N PRO A 172 -15.83 0.82 5.59
CA PRO A 172 -16.31 0.38 4.28
C PRO A 172 -16.69 1.58 3.41
N ILE A 173 -16.16 1.62 2.18
CA ILE A 173 -16.43 2.71 1.21
C ILE A 173 -17.90 2.64 0.76
N ARG A 174 -18.79 3.47 1.34
CA ARG A 174 -20.23 3.51 1.02
C ARG A 174 -20.50 3.60 -0.49
N SER A 175 -19.74 4.38 -1.25
CA SER A 175 -19.88 4.51 -2.70
C SER A 175 -19.43 3.28 -3.52
N LYS A 176 -18.58 2.39 -2.97
CA LYS A 176 -18.31 1.08 -3.60
C LYS A 176 -19.51 0.14 -3.46
N PHE A 177 -20.40 0.35 -2.48
CA PHE A 177 -21.60 -0.47 -2.30
C PHE A 177 -22.70 -0.17 -3.31
N GLU A 178 -22.80 1.07 -3.79
CA GLU A 178 -23.81 1.46 -4.79
C GLU A 178 -23.46 0.98 -6.20
N SER A 179 -22.16 0.85 -6.52
CA SER A 179 -21.73 0.37 -7.83
C SER A 179 -21.57 -1.15 -7.89
N LYS A 180 -21.18 -1.84 -6.80
CA LYS A 180 -21.11 -3.31 -6.75
C LYS A 180 -21.37 -3.78 -5.31
N GLY A 181 -22.56 -4.34 -5.08
CA GLY A 181 -23.03 -4.81 -3.78
C GLY A 181 -21.98 -5.56 -2.95
N PHE A 182 -22.14 -5.45 -1.63
CA PHE A 182 -21.34 -5.93 -0.49
C PHE A 182 -20.51 -7.22 -0.71
N LYS A 183 -20.95 -8.11 -1.61
CA LYS A 183 -20.25 -9.35 -1.98
C LYS A 183 -18.89 -9.15 -2.66
N SER A 184 -18.58 -7.99 -3.25
CA SER A 184 -17.46 -7.95 -4.23
C SER A 184 -16.05 -7.88 -3.65
N VAL A 185 -15.77 -7.31 -2.47
CA VAL A 185 -14.39 -7.23 -1.94
C VAL A 185 -14.00 -8.50 -1.15
N ALA A 186 -14.91 -8.98 -0.29
CA ALA A 186 -14.72 -10.24 0.43
C ALA A 186 -14.66 -11.47 -0.52
N SER A 187 -15.32 -11.40 -1.69
CA SER A 187 -15.22 -12.47 -2.70
C SER A 187 -13.93 -12.43 -3.53
N ARG A 188 -13.07 -11.41 -3.37
CA ARG A 188 -11.87 -11.20 -4.19
C ARG A 188 -10.55 -11.51 -3.48
N ILE A 189 -10.56 -11.74 -2.17
CA ILE A 189 -9.35 -12.01 -1.37
C ILE A 189 -9.51 -13.37 -0.68
N THR A 190 -8.41 -14.09 -0.51
CA THR A 190 -8.31 -15.32 0.27
C THR A 190 -6.96 -15.37 0.98
N ASP A 191 -6.80 -16.29 1.92
CA ASP A 191 -5.53 -16.54 2.58
C ASP A 191 -4.98 -17.93 2.22
N VAL A 192 -3.68 -18.13 2.43
CA VAL A 192 -3.00 -19.40 2.17
C VAL A 192 -3.58 -20.51 3.04
N GLN A 193 -3.71 -20.30 4.36
CA GLN A 193 -4.13 -21.33 5.31
C GLN A 193 -5.52 -21.91 4.96
N SER A 194 -6.48 -21.05 4.63
CA SER A 194 -7.83 -21.46 4.23
C SER A 194 -7.85 -22.18 2.88
N SER A 195 -6.85 -21.95 2.03
CA SER A 195 -6.71 -22.57 0.72
C SER A 195 -5.90 -23.87 0.71
N LEU A 196 -5.21 -24.21 1.80
CA LEU A 196 -4.47 -25.47 1.93
C LEU A 196 -5.42 -26.69 1.85
N PRO A 197 -4.97 -27.82 1.27
CA PRO A 197 -5.65 -29.10 1.41
C PRO A 197 -5.79 -29.51 2.88
N ASP A 198 -6.84 -30.29 3.20
CA ASP A 198 -7.11 -30.72 4.59
C ASP A 198 -5.93 -31.43 5.25
N THR A 199 -5.16 -32.20 4.48
CA THR A 199 -3.95 -32.90 4.95
C THR A 199 -2.80 -31.97 5.33
N LEU A 200 -2.83 -30.71 4.88
CA LEU A 200 -1.80 -29.69 5.11
C LEU A 200 -2.32 -28.51 5.93
N LYS A 201 -3.53 -28.59 6.50
CA LYS A 201 -4.12 -27.49 7.30
C LYS A 201 -3.32 -27.11 8.54
N GLN A 202 -2.42 -27.98 9.01
CA GLN A 202 -1.58 -27.75 10.20
C GLN A 202 -0.21 -27.15 9.87
N VAL A 203 0.08 -26.86 8.60
CA VAL A 203 1.30 -26.16 8.20
C VAL A 203 1.43 -24.86 9.00
N SER A 204 2.60 -24.67 9.60
CA SER A 204 2.89 -23.47 10.36
C SER A 204 3.29 -22.31 9.45
N THR A 205 3.11 -21.08 9.95
CA THR A 205 3.64 -19.88 9.32
C THR A 205 5.14 -19.99 9.04
N GLN A 206 5.91 -20.56 9.97
CA GLN A 206 7.36 -20.71 9.84
C GLN A 206 7.73 -21.67 8.70
N ASP A 207 7.01 -22.78 8.54
CA ASP A 207 7.26 -23.74 7.47
C ASP A 207 7.02 -23.10 6.10
N PHE A 208 5.95 -22.33 5.98
CA PHE A 208 5.65 -21.57 4.76
C PHE A 208 6.73 -20.52 4.45
N GLN A 209 7.15 -19.76 5.45
CA GLN A 209 8.23 -18.77 5.32
C GLN A 209 9.54 -19.42 4.87
N ASN A 210 9.90 -20.56 5.47
CA ASN A 210 11.11 -21.30 5.12
C ASN A 210 11.07 -21.78 3.67
N GLU A 211 9.95 -22.34 3.22
CA GLU A 211 9.81 -22.82 1.85
C GLU A 211 9.80 -21.67 0.84
N PHE A 212 9.14 -20.56 1.18
CA PHE A 212 9.19 -19.34 0.37
C PHE A 212 10.63 -18.85 0.18
N LEU A 213 11.40 -18.74 1.27
CA LEU A 213 12.80 -18.32 1.20
C LEU A 213 13.65 -19.31 0.40
N LYS A 214 13.45 -20.62 0.58
CA LYS A 214 14.15 -21.62 -0.24
C LYS A 214 13.92 -21.42 -1.74
N ASN A 215 12.67 -21.19 -2.16
CA ASN A 215 12.33 -20.95 -3.56
C ASN A 215 12.86 -19.61 -4.07
N VAL A 216 12.92 -18.57 -3.22
CA VAL A 216 13.47 -17.27 -3.60
C VAL A 216 15.00 -17.32 -3.81
N PHE A 217 15.71 -18.06 -2.97
CA PHE A 217 17.17 -18.12 -2.98
C PHE A 217 17.76 -19.34 -3.71
N ASP A 218 16.90 -20.24 -4.18
CA ASP A 218 17.29 -21.51 -4.82
C ASP A 218 18.21 -22.36 -3.93
N VAL A 219 17.77 -22.59 -2.69
CA VAL A 219 18.51 -23.37 -1.69
C VAL A 219 17.69 -24.53 -1.13
N THR A 220 18.36 -25.60 -0.71
CA THR A 220 17.69 -26.79 -0.16
C THR A 220 17.26 -26.60 1.29
N GLN A 221 18.03 -25.85 2.10
CA GLN A 221 17.70 -25.57 3.50
C GLN A 221 17.59 -24.07 3.74
N ALA A 222 16.63 -23.64 4.56
CA ALA A 222 16.45 -22.22 4.91
C ALA A 222 17.65 -21.64 5.69
N ALA A 223 18.46 -22.50 6.33
CA ALA A 223 19.70 -22.10 6.99
C ALA A 223 20.76 -21.59 5.99
N ASP A 224 20.73 -22.09 4.74
CA ASP A 224 21.70 -21.78 3.69
C ASP A 224 21.40 -20.44 2.99
N VAL A 225 20.29 -19.77 3.35
CA VAL A 225 19.93 -18.46 2.78
C VAL A 225 21.02 -17.44 3.12
N PRO A 226 21.68 -16.82 2.13
CA PRO A 226 22.73 -15.85 2.38
C PRO A 226 22.12 -14.56 2.94
N ARG A 227 22.74 -14.00 3.99
CA ARG A 227 22.23 -12.83 4.71
C ARG A 227 23.16 -11.63 4.60
N VAL A 228 22.59 -10.43 4.70
CA VAL A 228 23.31 -9.15 4.85
C VAL A 228 22.73 -8.39 6.03
N THR A 229 23.55 -7.60 6.71
CA THR A 229 23.13 -6.79 7.87
C THR A 229 23.31 -5.32 7.58
N PHE A 230 22.42 -4.49 8.10
CA PHE A 230 22.60 -3.04 8.13
C PHE A 230 23.72 -2.67 9.11
N SER A 231 24.54 -1.70 8.72
CA SER A 231 25.49 -1.07 9.63
C SER A 231 24.77 -0.27 10.72
N GLN A 232 25.50 0.17 11.75
CA GLN A 232 24.93 1.03 12.78
C GLN A 232 24.44 2.37 12.19
N ASP A 233 25.15 2.92 11.20
CA ASP A 233 24.77 4.17 10.53
C ASP A 233 23.53 4.01 9.67
N ASP A 234 23.38 2.85 9.01
CA ASP A 234 22.14 2.52 8.28
C ASP A 234 20.95 2.49 9.25
N TRP A 235 21.09 1.79 10.38
CA TRP A 235 20.04 1.76 11.40
C TRP A 235 19.74 3.14 11.97
N ASN A 236 20.73 4.01 12.15
CA ASN A 236 20.49 5.38 12.62
C ASN A 236 19.62 6.16 11.63
N LYS A 237 19.89 6.05 10.32
CA LYS A 237 19.10 6.70 9.26
C LYS A 237 17.69 6.09 9.13
N ILE A 238 17.58 4.77 9.20
CA ILE A 238 16.29 4.05 9.18
C ILE A 238 15.42 4.50 10.36
N ASN A 239 15.98 4.53 11.57
CA ASN A 239 15.24 4.94 12.76
C ASN A 239 14.87 6.43 12.72
N GLN A 240 15.75 7.30 12.23
CA GLN A 240 15.42 8.71 12.03
C GLN A 240 14.24 8.88 11.05
N LEU A 241 14.24 8.13 9.94
CA LEU A 241 13.14 8.16 8.98
C LEU A 241 11.84 7.61 9.58
N LYS A 242 11.95 6.53 10.37
CA LYS A 242 10.82 5.97 11.10
C LYS A 242 10.21 7.01 12.05
N GLU A 243 11.01 7.61 12.93
CA GLU A 243 10.57 8.59 13.93
C GLU A 243 9.98 9.86 13.30
N THR A 244 10.60 10.37 12.23
CA THR A 244 10.16 11.61 11.57
C THR A 244 8.97 11.41 10.64
N ARG A 245 8.61 10.16 10.31
CA ARG A 245 7.59 9.85 9.30
C ARG A 245 6.68 8.70 9.69
N TYR A 246 7.17 7.47 9.72
CA TYR A 246 6.28 6.28 9.79
C TYR A 246 5.74 5.95 11.19
N ASP A 247 6.42 6.40 12.25
CA ASP A 247 5.95 6.41 13.65
C ASP A 247 5.45 7.80 14.08
N ASN A 248 5.16 8.68 13.12
CA ASN A 248 4.74 10.05 13.39
C ASN A 248 3.25 10.23 13.12
N ASP A 249 2.48 10.60 14.15
CA ASP A 249 1.03 10.79 14.03
C ASP A 249 0.64 11.92 13.09
N VAL A 250 1.44 12.99 12.99
CA VAL A 250 1.18 14.10 12.05
C VAL A 250 1.26 13.59 10.61
N TRP A 251 2.24 12.73 10.32
CA TRP A 251 2.33 12.06 9.02
C TRP A 251 1.21 11.04 8.81
N ASN A 252 1.00 10.14 9.77
CA ASN A 252 0.08 9.01 9.63
C ASN A 252 -1.38 9.47 9.54
N LEU A 253 -1.82 10.37 10.43
CA LEU A 253 -3.16 10.95 10.35
C LEU A 253 -3.26 11.93 9.17
N GLY A 254 -2.22 12.73 8.94
CA GLY A 254 -2.23 13.75 7.90
C GLY A 254 -3.22 14.88 8.21
N ARG A 255 -3.71 15.51 7.15
CA ARG A 255 -4.65 16.64 7.24
C ARG A 255 -6.05 16.12 7.57
N GLN A 256 -6.66 16.67 8.61
CA GLN A 256 -8.03 16.32 8.99
C GLN A 256 -9.04 17.07 8.10
N PRO A 257 -10.00 16.37 7.47
CA PRO A 257 -11.11 17.05 6.81
C PRO A 257 -12.02 17.68 7.88
N HIS A 258 -12.22 18.99 7.78
CA HIS A 258 -13.01 19.76 8.76
C HIS A 258 -13.92 20.80 8.11
N TYR A 259 -13.93 20.85 6.77
CA TYR A 259 -14.81 21.74 6.03
C TYR A 259 -16.19 21.10 5.83
N PRO A 260 -17.27 21.90 5.70
CA PRO A 260 -18.62 21.40 5.70
C PRO A 260 -18.93 20.49 4.50
N HIS A 261 -18.27 20.70 3.35
CA HIS A 261 -18.53 19.90 2.15
C HIS A 261 -17.49 18.81 1.96
N TYR A 262 -17.94 17.57 1.79
CA TYR A 262 -17.08 16.43 1.47
C TYR A 262 -17.69 15.59 0.35
N VAL A 263 -17.12 15.68 -0.85
CA VAL A 263 -17.58 14.92 -2.03
C VAL A 263 -16.59 13.82 -2.36
N ARG A 264 -17.09 12.68 -2.81
CA ARG A 264 -16.27 11.51 -3.15
C ARG A 264 -16.90 10.70 -4.27
N LYS A 265 -16.10 10.31 -5.26
CA LYS A 265 -16.52 9.40 -6.34
C LYS A 265 -15.41 8.40 -6.69
N HIS A 266 -15.81 7.18 -7.00
CA HIS A 266 -14.91 6.13 -7.48
C HIS A 266 -14.87 6.11 -9.00
N TYR A 267 -13.67 6.04 -9.56
CA TYR A 267 -13.38 5.90 -10.98
C TYR A 267 -12.50 4.66 -11.22
N ASP A 268 -12.33 4.25 -12.47
CA ASP A 268 -11.50 3.08 -12.82
C ASP A 268 -10.05 3.19 -12.34
N HIS A 269 -9.54 4.42 -12.19
CA HIS A 269 -8.17 4.72 -11.77
C HIS A 269 -8.04 5.00 -10.27
N GLY A 270 -9.13 4.94 -9.51
CA GLY A 270 -9.17 5.22 -8.09
C GLY A 270 -10.31 6.15 -7.68
N THR A 271 -10.42 6.31 -6.38
CA THR A 271 -11.34 7.22 -5.72
C THR A 271 -10.69 8.59 -5.55
N VAL A 272 -11.42 9.63 -5.94
CA VAL A 272 -11.08 11.03 -5.61
C VAL A 272 -12.10 11.53 -4.59
N ALA A 273 -11.61 12.19 -3.55
CA ALA A 273 -12.42 12.87 -2.56
C ALA A 273 -11.92 14.30 -2.37
N ILE A 274 -12.84 15.24 -2.15
CA ILE A 274 -12.54 16.65 -1.99
C ILE A 274 -13.31 17.17 -0.78
N ASN A 275 -12.59 17.69 0.21
CA ASN A 275 -13.17 18.40 1.35
C ASN A 275 -12.97 19.89 1.14
N PHE A 276 -14.05 20.68 1.15
CA PHE A 276 -13.97 22.10 0.83
C PHE A 276 -15.03 22.92 1.58
N ASP A 277 -14.80 24.23 1.61
CA ASP A 277 -15.72 25.21 2.17
C ASP A 277 -16.05 26.28 1.12
N THR A 278 -17.18 26.95 1.29
CA THR A 278 -17.62 28.00 0.37
C THR A 278 -18.12 29.25 1.09
N ASP A 279 -17.81 30.41 0.51
CA ASP A 279 -18.39 31.70 0.90
C ASP A 279 -18.81 32.47 -0.36
N GLY A 280 -20.04 32.97 -0.38
CA GLY A 280 -20.61 33.64 -1.55
C GLY A 280 -20.59 32.79 -2.84
N GLY A 281 -20.68 31.46 -2.72
CA GLY A 281 -20.60 30.53 -3.86
C GLY A 281 -19.18 30.32 -4.41
N LYS A 282 -18.14 30.76 -3.71
CA LYS A 282 -16.74 30.57 -4.09
C LYS A 282 -16.01 29.67 -3.11
N LEU A 283 -15.06 28.87 -3.60
CA LEU A 283 -14.22 28.02 -2.77
C LEU A 283 -13.34 28.88 -1.85
N THR A 284 -13.38 28.63 -0.54
CA THR A 284 -12.49 29.30 0.44
C THR A 284 -11.34 28.41 0.88
N HIS A 285 -11.59 27.10 0.92
CA HIS A 285 -10.61 26.09 1.27
C HIS A 285 -10.86 24.83 0.47
N VAL A 286 -9.81 24.11 0.10
CA VAL A 286 -9.89 22.86 -0.65
C VAL A 286 -8.83 21.90 -0.13
N LEU A 287 -9.21 20.64 0.11
CA LEU A 287 -8.30 19.54 0.38
C LEU A 287 -8.67 18.37 -0.53
N ILE A 288 -7.67 17.84 -1.25
CA ILE A 288 -7.84 16.71 -2.15
C ILE A 288 -7.28 15.46 -1.46
N PHE A 289 -8.07 14.40 -1.51
CA PHE A 289 -7.75 13.07 -1.00
C PHE A 289 -8.06 12.00 -2.06
N GLY A 290 -7.49 10.81 -1.88
CA GLY A 290 -7.86 9.67 -2.71
C GLY A 290 -6.97 8.44 -2.56
N ASP A 291 -7.37 7.39 -3.26
CA ASP A 291 -6.61 6.14 -3.38
C ASP A 291 -5.92 5.98 -4.76
N PHE A 292 -5.89 7.06 -5.55
CA PHE A 292 -5.20 7.10 -6.84
C PHE A 292 -3.67 7.21 -6.68
N PHE A 293 -2.96 6.99 -7.78
CA PHE A 293 -1.50 7.16 -7.85
C PHE A 293 -1.16 8.47 -8.56
N THR A 294 -0.22 9.22 -8.01
CA THR A 294 0.30 10.46 -8.60
C THR A 294 1.81 10.57 -8.33
N PRO A 295 2.60 11.16 -9.25
CA PRO A 295 3.99 11.50 -8.99
C PRO A 295 4.15 12.71 -8.07
N LEU A 296 3.08 13.49 -7.85
CA LEU A 296 3.11 14.69 -7.02
C LEU A 296 3.26 14.32 -5.53
N THR A 297 4.12 15.05 -4.83
CA THR A 297 4.43 14.79 -3.41
C THR A 297 3.74 15.75 -2.46
N ASP A 298 3.31 16.91 -2.98
CA ASP A 298 2.56 17.95 -2.30
C ASP A 298 1.43 18.44 -3.23
N LEU A 299 0.24 18.63 -2.65
CA LEU A 299 -0.97 19.09 -3.35
C LEU A 299 -1.34 20.54 -3.00
N SER A 300 -0.63 21.16 -2.05
CA SER A 300 -0.92 22.50 -1.53
C SER A 300 -1.08 23.54 -2.64
N THR A 301 -0.15 23.58 -3.61
CA THR A 301 -0.20 24.51 -4.74
C THR A 301 -1.48 24.36 -5.57
N ILE A 302 -1.95 23.13 -5.79
CA ILE A 302 -3.16 22.86 -6.59
C ILE A 302 -4.40 23.28 -5.79
N GLU A 303 -4.43 22.92 -4.50
CA GLU A 303 -5.53 23.24 -3.60
C GLU A 303 -5.68 24.75 -3.39
N GLU A 304 -4.58 25.47 -3.18
CA GLU A 304 -4.54 26.93 -3.05
C GLU A 304 -4.98 27.61 -4.36
N ALA A 305 -4.58 27.08 -5.52
CA ALA A 305 -4.97 27.64 -6.81
C ALA A 305 -6.47 27.46 -7.14
N LEU A 306 -7.16 26.53 -6.47
CA LEU A 306 -8.61 26.37 -6.61
C LEU A 306 -9.39 27.38 -5.75
N VAL A 307 -8.79 27.96 -4.71
CA VAL A 307 -9.44 28.96 -3.85
C VAL A 307 -9.85 30.19 -4.66
N GLY A 308 -11.05 30.70 -4.41
CA GLY A 308 -11.68 31.81 -5.11
C GLY A 308 -12.47 31.41 -6.36
N THR A 309 -12.37 30.15 -6.79
CA THR A 309 -13.17 29.63 -7.92
C THR A 309 -14.65 29.57 -7.55
N GLU A 310 -15.51 30.08 -8.43
CA GLU A 310 -16.96 29.97 -8.26
C GLU A 310 -17.42 28.53 -8.46
N LEU A 311 -18.35 28.05 -7.63
CA LEU A 311 -18.87 26.69 -7.67
C LEU A 311 -19.91 26.52 -8.80
N THR A 312 -19.46 26.73 -10.03
CA THR A 312 -20.20 26.52 -11.28
C THR A 312 -19.39 25.67 -12.24
N GLU A 313 -20.07 24.95 -13.13
CA GLU A 313 -19.41 24.04 -14.09
C GLU A 313 -18.33 24.76 -14.93
N ASN A 314 -18.65 25.96 -15.45
CA ASN A 314 -17.72 26.75 -16.26
C ASN A 314 -16.49 27.19 -15.46
N ALA A 315 -16.68 27.78 -14.28
CA ALA A 315 -15.57 28.30 -13.48
C ALA A 315 -14.66 27.17 -12.96
N LEU A 316 -15.23 26.05 -12.53
CA LEU A 316 -14.48 24.85 -12.14
C LEU A 316 -13.72 24.26 -13.34
N GLY A 317 -14.32 24.29 -14.54
CA GLY A 317 -13.68 23.83 -15.76
C GLY A 317 -12.47 24.67 -16.17
N GLU A 318 -12.53 25.99 -16.00
CA GLU A 318 -11.41 26.91 -16.23
C GLU A 318 -10.31 26.74 -15.17
N ALA A 319 -10.71 26.62 -13.90
CA ALA A 319 -9.78 26.43 -12.79
C ALA A 319 -9.04 25.08 -12.88
N TYR A 320 -9.67 24.04 -13.42
CA TYR A 320 -9.09 22.69 -13.58
C TYR A 320 -7.70 22.70 -14.21
N GLN A 321 -7.55 23.36 -15.37
CA GLN A 321 -6.24 23.43 -16.04
C GLN A 321 -5.31 24.42 -15.35
N LYS A 322 -5.84 25.56 -14.90
CA LYS A 322 -5.04 26.64 -14.32
C LYS A 322 -4.39 26.26 -12.99
N ALA A 323 -5.10 25.47 -12.18
CA ALA A 323 -4.63 24.93 -10.92
C ALA A 323 -3.77 23.68 -11.08
N GLY A 324 -3.68 23.09 -12.28
CA GLY A 324 -2.90 21.87 -12.53
C GLY A 324 -3.58 20.58 -12.05
N VAL A 325 -4.92 20.55 -11.96
CA VAL A 325 -5.66 19.33 -11.58
C VAL A 325 -5.46 18.23 -12.63
N ASP A 326 -5.26 18.59 -13.90
CA ASP A 326 -4.89 17.68 -14.99
C ASP A 326 -3.53 17.02 -14.78
N GLN A 327 -2.60 17.67 -14.09
CA GLN A 327 -1.30 17.09 -13.73
C GLN A 327 -1.44 16.10 -12.57
N LEU A 328 -2.35 16.38 -11.63
CA LEU A 328 -2.66 15.49 -10.51
C LEU A 328 -3.44 14.25 -10.97
N LEU A 329 -4.44 14.44 -11.82
CA LEU A 329 -5.41 13.45 -12.29
C LEU A 329 -5.48 13.45 -13.83
N PRO A 330 -4.43 12.97 -14.53
CA PRO A 330 -4.35 13.06 -16.00
C PRO A 330 -5.41 12.26 -16.75
N TRP A 331 -6.10 11.35 -16.06
CA TRP A 331 -7.20 10.54 -16.57
C TRP A 331 -8.58 11.17 -16.33
N MET A 332 -8.65 12.29 -15.59
CA MET A 332 -9.88 13.02 -15.32
C MET A 332 -10.05 14.14 -16.35
N THR A 333 -11.29 14.50 -16.69
CA THR A 333 -11.59 15.69 -17.51
C THR A 333 -12.08 16.83 -16.63
N SER A 334 -12.00 18.06 -17.13
CA SER A 334 -12.55 19.24 -16.46
C SER A 334 -14.05 19.08 -16.14
N THR A 335 -14.83 18.53 -17.07
CA THR A 335 -16.26 18.20 -16.85
C THR A 335 -16.43 17.20 -15.70
N THR A 336 -15.65 16.11 -15.71
CA THR A 336 -15.74 15.08 -14.66
C THR A 336 -15.36 15.63 -13.28
N PHE A 337 -14.39 16.54 -13.22
CA PHE A 337 -14.00 17.25 -12.01
C PHE A 337 -15.10 18.18 -11.50
N ALA A 338 -15.69 18.99 -12.39
CA ALA A 338 -16.81 19.86 -12.04
C ALA A 338 -18.03 19.05 -11.53
N GLU A 339 -18.36 17.94 -12.20
CA GLU A 339 -19.41 17.02 -11.75
C GLU A 339 -19.17 16.49 -10.33
N LEU A 340 -17.92 16.15 -9.98
CA LEU A 340 -17.59 15.69 -8.62
C LEU A 340 -17.81 16.82 -7.59
N MET A 341 -17.29 18.01 -7.87
CA MET A 341 -17.41 19.18 -6.98
C MET A 341 -18.87 19.61 -6.77
N LEU A 342 -19.72 19.43 -7.78
CA LEU A 342 -21.15 19.77 -7.75
C LEU A 342 -22.05 18.60 -7.29
N SER A 343 -21.47 17.43 -7.00
CA SER A 343 -22.22 16.26 -6.56
C SER A 343 -22.75 16.43 -5.14
N LYS A 344 -23.82 15.69 -4.80
CA LYS A 344 -24.31 15.65 -3.42
C LYS A 344 -23.30 14.93 -2.53
N GLU A 345 -23.13 15.43 -1.31
CA GLU A 345 -22.35 14.77 -0.27
C GLU A 345 -22.90 13.36 0.00
N ASN A 346 -22.00 12.39 0.15
CA ASN A 346 -22.31 10.96 0.33
C ASN A 346 -21.97 10.45 1.73
#